data_AF-A0A7X8CLF2-F1
#
_entry.id   AF-A0A7X8CLF2-F1
#
_cell.length_a   1.000
_cell.length_b   1.000
_cell.length_c   1.000
_cell.angle_alpha   90.00
_cell.angle_beta   90.00
_cell.angle_gamma   90.00
#
_symmetry.space_group_name_H-M   'P 1'
#
loop_
_entity.id
_entity.type
_entity.pdbx_description
1 polymer ?
#
loop_
_entity_poly.entity_id
_entity_poly.type
_entity_poly.pdbx_seq_one_letter_code
_entity_poly.pdbx_strand_id
1 'polypeptide(L)'
;ILIFDEPTIGIDVNSKNEIYKLITQLAKEGKSIIMVSSELPELIALSDRVLVVKNGRIITELNDHEITEENIISYAFGVTDDVQSK
;
A
#
# COMPACT_ATOMS: atom_id res chain seq x y z
N ILE A 1 -16.55 6.77 0.21
CA ILE A 1 -15.18 6.40 0.64
C ILE A 1 -15.29 5.02 1.28
N LEU A 2 -14.45 4.08 0.87
CA LEU A 2 -14.37 2.73 1.43
C LEU A 2 -13.01 2.58 2.13
N ILE A 3 -12.99 1.94 3.30
CA ILE A 3 -11.77 1.71 4.08
C ILE A 3 -11.62 0.21 4.28
N PHE A 4 -10.47 -0.33 3.87
CA PHE A 4 -10.09 -1.71 4.07
C PHE A 4 -8.91 -1.77 5.02
N ASP A 5 -9.02 -2.57 6.08
CA ASP A 5 -7.97 -2.75 7.08
C ASP A 5 -7.53 -4.23 7.04
N GLU A 6 -6.33 -4.47 6.55
CA GLU A 6 -5.74 -5.79 6.31
C GLU A 6 -6.68 -6.73 5.53
N PRO A 7 -7.10 -6.37 4.30
CA PRO A 7 -8.23 -7.00 3.61
C PRO A 7 -8.07 -8.48 3.27
N THR A 8 -6.84 -9.03 3.30
CA THR A 8 -6.60 -10.44 3.02
C THR A 8 -5.98 -11.23 4.17
N ILE A 9 -5.96 -10.68 5.38
CA ILE A 9 -5.44 -11.42 6.53
C ILE A 9 -6.26 -12.69 6.77
N GLY A 10 -5.57 -13.83 6.90
CA GLY A 10 -6.22 -15.13 7.10
C GLY A 10 -6.95 -15.70 5.87
N ILE A 11 -6.83 -15.08 4.70
CA ILE A 11 -7.36 -15.57 3.43
C ILE A 11 -6.27 -16.37 2.70
N ASP A 12 -6.65 -17.49 2.09
CA ASP A 12 -5.72 -18.28 1.29
C ASP A 12 -5.28 -17.54 0.02
N VAL A 13 -4.10 -17.90 -0.49
CA VAL A 13 -3.48 -17.25 -1.65
C VAL A 13 -4.37 -17.28 -2.90
N ASN A 14 -5.19 -18.32 -3.09
CA ASN A 14 -6.06 -18.41 -4.27
C ASN A 14 -7.24 -17.43 -4.17
N SER A 15 -7.84 -17.31 -2.99
CA SER A 15 -8.96 -16.40 -2.74
C SER A 15 -8.56 -14.93 -2.62
N LYS A 16 -7.31 -14.59 -2.31
CA LYS A 16 -6.82 -13.19 -2.30
C LYS A 16 -7.11 -12.45 -3.61
N ASN A 17 -6.96 -13.15 -4.74
CA ASN A 17 -7.20 -12.58 -6.07
C ASN A 17 -8.64 -12.10 -6.28
N GLU A 18 -9.63 -12.71 -5.62
CA GLU A 18 -11.02 -12.26 -5.71
C GLU A 18 -11.24 -10.94 -4.97
N ILE A 19 -10.61 -10.79 -3.81
CA ILE A 19 -10.63 -9.55 -3.04
C ILE A 19 -9.97 -8.42 -3.85
N TYR A 20 -8.83 -8.68 -4.48
CA TYR A 20 -8.14 -7.69 -5.33
C TYR A 20 -9.02 -7.23 -6.50
N LYS A 21 -9.69 -8.17 -7.17
CA LYS A 21 -10.62 -7.86 -8.27
C LYS A 21 -11.78 -7.00 -7.80
N LEU A 22 -12.36 -7.32 -6.63
CA LEU A 22 -13.45 -6.53 -6.05
C LEU A 22 -13.01 -5.10 -5.74
N ILE A 23 -11.87 -4.93 -5.05
CA ILE A 23 -11.32 -3.60 -4.72
C ILE A 23 -11.07 -2.80 -6.00
N THR A 24 -10.42 -3.42 -6.99
CA THR A 24 -10.15 -2.80 -8.30
C THR A 24 -11.43 -2.40 -9.02
N GLN A 25 -12.46 -3.25 -8.99
CA GLN A 25 -13.75 -2.95 -9.61
C GLN A 25 -14.40 -1.72 -8.93
N LEU A 26 -14.43 -1.69 -7.60
CA LEU A 26 -14.98 -0.57 -6.85
C LEU A 26 -14.24 0.74 -7.16
N ALA A 27 -12.91 0.69 -7.28
CA ALA A 27 -12.12 1.86 -7.71
C ALA A 27 -12.51 2.32 -9.12
N LYS A 28 -12.66 1.39 -10.07
CA LYS A 28 -13.10 1.68 -11.46
C LYS A 28 -14.52 2.26 -11.54
N GLU A 29 -15.39 1.95 -10.59
CA GLU A 29 -16.71 2.55 -10.45
C GLU A 29 -16.67 3.98 -9.86
N GLY A 30 -15.48 4.55 -9.66
CA GLY A 30 -15.27 5.90 -9.16
C GLY A 30 -15.34 6.00 -7.63
N LYS A 31 -15.25 4.89 -6.91
CA LYS A 31 -15.18 4.92 -5.44
C LYS A 31 -13.76 5.28 -5.00
N SER A 32 -13.65 6.21 -4.06
CA SER A 32 -12.39 6.44 -3.35
C SER A 32 -12.19 5.35 -2.29
N ILE A 33 -11.00 4.76 -2.30
CA ILE A 33 -10.59 3.64 -1.44
C ILE A 33 -9.39 4.08 -0.61
N ILE A 34 -9.41 3.74 0.68
CA ILE A 34 -8.26 3.78 1.57
C ILE A 34 -8.00 2.34 1.99
N MET A 35 -6.77 1.87 1.81
CA MET A 35 -6.36 0.53 2.19
C MET A 35 -5.20 0.62 3.16
N VAL A 36 -5.32 -0.06 4.30
CA VAL A 36 -4.25 -0.31 5.25
C VAL A 36 -3.87 -1.78 5.08
N SER A 37 -2.59 -2.04 4.80
CA SER A 37 -2.10 -3.39 4.58
C SER A 37 -0.61 -3.46 4.94
N SER A 38 -0.20 -4.59 5.49
CA SER A 38 1.21 -4.95 5.68
C SER A 38 1.73 -5.91 4.61
N GLU A 39 0.88 -6.32 3.68
CA GLU A 39 1.22 -7.20 2.55
C GLU A 39 1.70 -6.38 1.35
N LEU A 40 3.02 -6.34 1.12
CA LEU A 40 3.64 -5.56 0.04
C LEU A 40 3.06 -5.84 -1.36
N PRO A 41 2.76 -7.10 -1.75
CA PRO A 41 2.14 -7.36 -3.05
C PRO A 41 0.79 -6.66 -3.25
N GLU A 42 0.01 -6.44 -2.18
CA GLU A 42 -1.26 -5.70 -2.27
C GLU A 42 -1.04 -4.23 -2.53
N LEU A 43 -0.13 -3.64 -1.76
CA LEU A 43 0.20 -2.23 -1.87
C LEU A 43 0.67 -1.90 -3.28
N ILE A 44 1.55 -2.73 -3.84
CA ILE A 44 2.11 -2.58 -5.19
C ILE A 44 1.04 -2.81 -6.27
N ALA A 45 0.15 -3.80 -6.09
CA ALA A 45 -0.82 -4.17 -7.13
C ALA A 45 -2.05 -3.25 -7.20
N LEU A 46 -2.46 -2.66 -6.08
CA LEU A 46 -3.77 -1.99 -5.95
C LEU A 46 -3.69 -0.49 -5.72
N SER A 47 -2.53 0.04 -5.31
CA SER A 47 -2.44 1.43 -4.86
C SER A 47 -1.96 2.35 -5.98
N ASP A 48 -2.67 3.47 -6.17
CA ASP A 48 -2.16 4.59 -6.97
C ASP A 48 -1.09 5.39 -6.21
N ARG A 49 -1.18 5.40 -4.86
CA ARG A 49 -0.32 6.14 -3.94
C ARG A 49 -0.15 5.36 -2.64
N VAL A 50 1.04 5.34 -2.06
CA VAL A 50 1.32 4.67 -0.77
C VAL A 50 1.90 5.65 0.23
N LEU A 51 1.25 5.78 1.38
CA LEU A 51 1.77 6.54 2.52
C LEU A 51 2.46 5.59 3.48
N VAL A 52 3.77 5.77 3.68
CA VAL A 52 4.52 4.96 4.64
C VAL A 52 4.46 5.65 6.00
N VAL A 53 3.94 4.93 6.99
CA VAL A 53 3.76 5.43 8.36
C VAL A 53 4.73 4.74 9.31
N LYS A 54 5.49 5.52 10.08
CA LYS A 54 6.39 5.05 11.12
C LYS A 54 6.24 5.88 12.37
N ASN A 55 6.10 5.24 13.54
CA ASN A 55 5.91 5.92 14.83
C ASN A 55 4.76 6.95 14.81
N GLY A 56 3.65 6.61 14.15
CA GLY A 56 2.47 7.48 14.04
C GLY A 56 2.63 8.69 13.13
N ARG A 57 3.70 8.77 12.32
CA ARG A 57 3.94 9.84 11.36
C ARG A 57 4.10 9.29 9.96
N ILE A 58 3.56 10.01 8.98
CA ILE A 58 3.87 9.77 7.57
C ILE A 58 5.32 10.20 7.36
N ILE A 59 6.17 9.26 6.97
CA ILE A 59 7.59 9.52 6.72
C ILE A 59 7.87 9.73 5.23
N THR A 60 7.04 9.17 4.36
CA THR A 60 7.12 9.40 2.92
C THR A 60 5.77 9.09 2.25
N GLU A 61 5.63 9.60 1.04
CA GLU A 61 4.58 9.27 0.09
C GLU A 61 5.24 8.76 -1.19
N LEU A 62 4.82 7.59 -1.66
CA LEU A 62 5.31 6.96 -2.89
C LEU A 62 4.20 7.00 -3.94
N ASN A 63 4.54 7.38 -5.17
CA ASN A 63 3.62 7.42 -6.30
C ASN A 63 4.18 6.67 -7.51
N ASP A 64 3.30 6.18 -8.39
CA ASP A 64 3.64 5.55 -9.67
C ASP A 64 4.76 4.50 -9.55
N HIS A 65 5.94 4.79 -10.12
CA HIS A 65 7.12 3.93 -10.20
C HIS A 65 7.92 3.87 -8.89
N GLU A 66 7.61 4.72 -7.92
CA GLU A 66 8.24 4.71 -6.60
C GLU A 66 7.64 3.62 -5.69
N ILE A 67 6.47 3.09 -6.05
CA ILE A 67 5.78 2.02 -5.31
C ILE A 67 6.44 0.67 -5.61
N THR A 68 7.62 0.48 -5.04
CA THR A 68 8.39 -0.76 -5.12
C THR A 68 8.53 -1.37 -3.73
N GLU A 69 8.67 -2.70 -3.69
CA GLU A 69 8.94 -3.43 -2.45
C GLU A 69 10.18 -2.88 -1.72
N GLU A 70 11.25 -2.62 -2.47
CA GLU A 70 12.49 -2.03 -1.94
C GLU A 70 12.25 -0.67 -1.28
N ASN A 71 11.57 0.26 -1.96
CA ASN A 71 11.31 1.59 -1.42
C ASN A 71 10.43 1.51 -0.17
N ILE A 72 9.33 0.76 -0.21
CA ILE A 72 8.40 0.63 0.92
C ILE A 72 9.13 0.07 2.15
N ILE A 73 9.91 -1.00 1.98
CA ILE A 73 10.72 -1.59 3.06
C ILE A 73 11.75 -0.58 3.57
N SER A 74 12.49 0.06 2.67
CA SER A 74 13.56 0.99 3.04
C SER A 74 13.04 2.13 3.92
N TYR A 75 11.93 2.78 3.54
CA TYR A 75 11.31 3.80 4.36
C TYR A 75 10.72 3.23 5.66
N ALA A 76 9.97 2.13 5.61
CA ALA A 76 9.33 1.54 6.79
C ALA A 76 10.35 1.18 7.89
N PHE A 77 11.47 0.57 7.51
CA PHE A 77 12.53 0.17 8.44
C PHE A 77 13.55 1.29 8.71
N GLY A 78 13.58 2.33 7.89
CA GLY A 78 14.54 3.44 8.00
C GLY A 78 15.94 3.05 7.56
N VAL A 79 16.04 2.27 6.47
CA VAL A 79 17.28 1.82 5.84
C VAL A 79 17.72 2.77 4.71
N THR A 80 17.06 3.92 4.58
CA THR A 80 17.45 4.95 3.61
C THR A 80 18.74 5.63 4.05
N ASP A 81 19.74 5.66 3.16
CA ASP A 81 20.84 6.63 3.27
C ASP A 81 20.23 8.03 3.40
N ASP A 82 20.67 8.80 4.41
CA ASP A 82 20.24 10.17 4.68
C ASP A 82 20.52 11.08 3.46
N VAL A 83 19.62 11.08 2.47
CA VAL A 83 19.63 12.02 1.36
C VAL A 83 18.28 12.71 1.29
N GLN A 84 17.98 13.52 2.33
CA GLN A 84 17.29 14.81 2.21
C GLN A 84 17.24 15.50 3.57
N SER A 85 18.39 16.01 4.01
CA SER A 85 18.45 17.23 4.80
C SER A 85 19.00 18.34 3.90
N LYS A 86 18.11 19.02 3.18
CA LYS A 86 18.24 20.42 2.77
C LYS A 86 16.96 20.94 2.13
#